data_AF-A0A4V2ZSS6-F1
#
_entry.id   AF-A0A4V2ZSS6-F1
#
_cell.length_a   1.000
_cell.length_b   1.000
_cell.length_c   1.000
_cell.angle_alpha   90.00
_cell.angle_beta   90.00
_cell.angle_gamma   90.00
#
_symmetry.space_group_name_H-M   'P 1'
#
loop_
_entity.id
_entity.type
_entity.pdbx_description
1 polymer ?
#
loop_
_entity_poly.entity_id
_entity_poly.type
_entity_poly.pdbx_seq_one_letter_code
_entity_poly.pdbx_strand_id
1 'polypeptide(L)'
;MNRNAFTHTTTFDAGLPGSRPNDFVVVDDTGDFIYYPSEAIMLEDLEYVGEAASIFDRAGNDFRLALEGGRNLRLGAPFGTVEFTWLRQAWKSARHREPKDHRLLRFYPATLDSLVAGIFETLTLELAKEASKSPWVVEVEGEASHVQTLKDVDLFLGKVDHLERTMVVDPFGHNYRPTRHAPHLLQAIGAHAIFYVEIEGQPRKPETPSST
;
A
#
# COMPACT_ATOMS: atom_id res chain seq x y z
N MET A 1 -41.55 -30.68 -0.93
CA MET A 1 -41.02 -30.08 0.31
C MET A 1 -39.71 -29.38 -0.03
N ASN A 2 -39.73 -28.05 -0.14
CA ASN A 2 -38.56 -27.21 -0.44
C ASN A 2 -37.78 -26.90 0.85
N ARG A 3 -36.44 -26.94 0.81
CA ARG A 3 -35.57 -26.32 1.81
C ARG A 3 -34.35 -25.66 1.14
N ASN A 4 -34.55 -24.36 0.89
CA ASN A 4 -33.65 -23.21 0.93
C ASN A 4 -32.13 -23.43 0.80
N ALA A 5 -31.61 -22.92 -0.33
CA ALA A 5 -30.22 -22.56 -0.53
C ALA A 5 -29.84 -21.39 0.40
N PHE A 6 -28.76 -21.54 1.17
CA PHE A 6 -28.08 -20.44 1.83
C PHE A 6 -27.19 -19.74 0.80
N THR A 7 -27.70 -18.69 0.17
CA THR A 7 -26.86 -17.67 -0.47
C THR A 7 -26.22 -16.85 0.64
N HIS A 8 -24.91 -17.00 0.86
CA HIS A 8 -24.12 -15.99 1.56
C HIS A 8 -24.05 -14.77 0.64
N THR A 9 -25.06 -13.91 0.73
CA THR A 9 -24.98 -12.55 0.22
C THR A 9 -24.07 -11.79 1.18
N THR A 10 -22.77 -11.76 0.87
CA THR A 10 -21.85 -10.81 1.51
C THR A 10 -22.30 -9.43 1.06
N THR A 11 -23.07 -8.76 1.91
CA THR A 11 -23.41 -7.35 1.77
C THR A 11 -22.10 -6.57 1.77
N PHE A 12 -21.66 -6.15 0.59
CA PHE A 12 -20.66 -5.10 0.46
C PHE A 12 -21.24 -3.87 1.12
N ASP A 13 -20.65 -3.47 2.24
CA ASP A 13 -21.01 -2.26 2.96
C ASP A 13 -20.79 -1.06 2.02
N ALA A 14 -21.88 -0.50 1.52
CA ALA A 14 -21.91 0.56 0.50
C ALA A 14 -21.62 1.95 1.08
N GLY A 15 -20.76 2.03 2.10
CA GLY A 15 -20.45 3.26 2.86
C GLY A 15 -19.01 3.77 2.72
N LEU A 16 -18.11 3.04 2.07
CA LEU A 16 -16.76 3.52 1.73
C LEU A 16 -16.80 4.12 0.31
N PRO A 17 -16.37 5.38 0.09
CA PRO A 17 -16.21 5.87 -1.27
C PRO A 17 -15.01 5.11 -1.88
N GLY A 18 -15.31 4.11 -2.73
CA GLY A 18 -14.34 3.13 -3.25
C GLY A 18 -14.92 1.78 -3.73
N SER A 19 -16.24 1.56 -3.75
CA SER A 19 -16.82 0.25 -4.11
C SER A 19 -16.86 -0.11 -5.61
N ARG A 20 -15.92 0.42 -6.40
CA ARG A 20 -15.18 -0.32 -7.44
C ARG A 20 -13.82 0.38 -7.58
N PRO A 21 -12.74 -0.15 -6.98
CA PRO A 21 -11.45 0.44 -7.21
C PRO A 21 -10.99 -0.02 -8.59
N ASN A 22 -11.18 0.83 -9.60
CA ASN A 22 -10.57 0.70 -10.92
C ASN A 22 -9.13 1.25 -10.89
N ASP A 23 -8.45 1.14 -9.75
CA ASP A 23 -7.05 1.49 -9.65
C ASP A 23 -6.20 0.27 -10.03
N PHE A 24 -5.03 0.56 -10.59
CA PHE A 24 -4.13 -0.44 -11.14
C PHE A 24 -2.74 -0.20 -10.58
N VAL A 25 -1.99 -1.29 -10.47
CA VAL A 25 -0.56 -1.25 -10.28
C VAL A 25 0.09 -1.81 -11.52
N VAL A 26 1.02 -1.05 -12.09
CA VAL A 26 1.87 -1.48 -13.18
C VAL A 26 3.23 -1.85 -12.59
N VAL A 27 3.73 -3.01 -12.97
CA VAL A 27 5.14 -3.38 -12.82
C VAL A 27 5.79 -3.14 -14.18
N ASP A 28 6.69 -2.17 -14.28
CA ASP A 28 7.36 -1.86 -15.55
C ASP A 28 8.43 -2.92 -15.90
N ASP A 29 9.12 -2.75 -17.02
CA ASP A 29 10.17 -3.65 -17.48
C ASP A 29 11.45 -3.59 -16.63
N THR A 30 11.64 -2.53 -15.84
CA THR A 30 12.70 -2.42 -14.84
C THR A 30 12.31 -3.12 -13.53
N GLY A 31 11.03 -3.41 -13.33
CA GLY A 31 10.45 -4.00 -12.13
C GLY A 31 10.08 -2.98 -11.06
N ASP A 32 9.90 -1.70 -11.42
CA ASP A 32 9.35 -0.67 -10.55
C ASP A 32 7.81 -0.77 -10.51
N PHE A 33 7.24 -0.37 -9.37
CA PHE A 33 5.80 -0.45 -9.12
C PHE A 33 5.19 0.94 -9.18
N ILE A 34 4.26 1.16 -10.11
CA ILE A 34 3.61 2.44 -10.32
C ILE A 34 2.11 2.29 -10.05
N TYR A 35 1.57 3.15 -9.20
CA TYR A 35 0.15 3.19 -8.88
C TYR A 35 -0.60 4.16 -9.79
N TYR A 36 -1.73 3.70 -10.32
CA TYR A 36 -2.64 4.51 -11.11
C TYR A 36 -4.04 4.47 -10.52
N PRO A 37 -4.66 5.62 -10.20
CA PRO A 37 -6.00 5.64 -9.61
C PRO A 37 -7.11 5.33 -10.61
N SER A 38 -6.79 5.19 -11.91
CA SER A 38 -7.74 4.81 -12.95
C SER A 38 -7.04 4.24 -14.19
N GLU A 39 -7.76 3.42 -14.96
CA GLU A 39 -7.32 2.94 -16.28
C GLU A 39 -6.97 4.08 -17.23
N ALA A 40 -7.76 5.17 -17.24
CA ALA A 40 -7.54 6.29 -18.15
C ALA A 40 -6.17 6.96 -17.92
N ILE A 41 -5.85 7.28 -16.66
CA ILE A 41 -4.56 7.89 -16.30
C ILE A 41 -3.41 6.92 -16.62
N MET A 42 -3.60 5.62 -16.38
CA MET A 42 -2.60 4.60 -16.72
C MET A 42 -2.33 4.55 -18.22
N LEU A 43 -3.36 4.53 -19.06
CA LEU A 43 -3.20 4.46 -20.52
C LEU A 43 -2.68 5.78 -21.13
N GLU A 44 -2.82 6.90 -20.43
CA GLU A 44 -2.21 8.17 -20.83
C GLU A 44 -0.70 8.21 -20.57
N ASP A 45 -0.21 7.48 -19.55
CA ASP A 45 1.21 7.44 -19.18
C ASP A 45 2.01 6.38 -19.96
N LEU A 46 1.36 5.28 -20.35
CA LEU A 46 2.01 4.18 -21.07
C LEU A 46 2.09 4.42 -22.58
N GLU A 47 3.23 4.09 -23.18
CA GLU A 47 3.59 4.34 -24.57
C GLU A 47 3.46 3.11 -25.48
N TYR A 48 3.74 1.89 -24.98
CA TYR A 48 3.68 0.67 -25.82
C TYR A 48 3.29 -0.61 -25.07
N VAL A 49 2.84 -1.62 -25.83
CA VAL A 49 2.24 -2.87 -25.29
C VAL A 49 3.18 -3.66 -24.35
N GLY A 50 4.48 -3.57 -24.55
CA GLY A 50 5.50 -4.32 -23.80
C GLY A 50 6.17 -3.53 -22.67
N GLU A 51 5.68 -2.35 -22.35
CA GLU A 51 6.27 -1.49 -21.30
C GLU A 51 6.01 -2.03 -19.89
N ALA A 52 4.88 -2.70 -19.70
CA ALA A 52 4.52 -3.34 -18.45
C ALA A 52 4.89 -4.83 -18.45
N ALA A 53 5.68 -5.26 -17.46
CA ALA A 53 5.87 -6.67 -17.14
C ALA A 53 4.59 -7.31 -16.58
N SER A 54 3.78 -6.56 -15.83
CA SER A 54 2.45 -6.96 -15.35
C SER A 54 1.61 -5.72 -15.03
N ILE A 55 0.29 -5.83 -15.17
CA ILE A 55 -0.67 -4.80 -14.77
C ILE A 55 -1.75 -5.51 -13.97
N PHE A 56 -1.98 -5.14 -12.71
CA PHE A 56 -2.99 -5.82 -11.90
C PHE A 56 -3.89 -4.88 -11.11
N ASP A 57 -5.12 -5.33 -10.86
CA ASP A 57 -6.12 -4.63 -10.06
C ASP A 57 -6.10 -5.09 -8.59
N ARG A 58 -6.97 -4.52 -7.76
CA ARG A 58 -7.09 -4.90 -6.32
C ARG A 58 -7.55 -6.32 -6.07
N ALA A 59 -8.20 -6.96 -7.05
CA ALA A 59 -8.57 -8.37 -6.95
C ALA A 59 -7.42 -9.29 -7.39
N GLY A 60 -6.28 -8.74 -7.79
CA GLY A 60 -5.14 -9.48 -8.29
C GLY A 60 -5.35 -10.03 -9.69
N ASN A 61 -6.36 -9.55 -10.42
CA ASN A 61 -6.51 -9.89 -11.83
C ASN A 61 -5.36 -9.24 -12.61
N ASP A 62 -4.71 -10.01 -13.47
CA ASP A 62 -3.60 -9.56 -14.29
C ASP A 62 -4.10 -9.21 -15.70
N PHE A 63 -3.57 -8.14 -16.26
CA PHE A 63 -3.98 -7.53 -17.51
C PHE A 63 -2.78 -7.31 -18.42
N ARG A 64 -3.04 -7.28 -19.72
CA ARG A 64 -2.04 -6.88 -20.72
C ARG A 64 -2.56 -5.71 -21.51
N LEU A 65 -1.64 -4.86 -21.94
CA LEU A 65 -1.93 -3.87 -22.95
C LEU A 65 -2.17 -4.54 -24.29
N ALA A 66 -3.00 -3.91 -25.11
CA ALA A 66 -3.21 -4.28 -26.49
C ALA A 66 -3.39 -3.02 -27.34
N LEU A 67 -3.17 -3.13 -28.65
CA LEU A 67 -3.53 -2.07 -29.58
C LEU A 67 -4.97 -2.25 -30.07
N GLU A 68 -5.78 -1.22 -29.90
CA GLU A 68 -7.05 -1.06 -30.59
C GLU A 68 -6.81 -0.42 -31.96
N GLY A 69 -7.30 -1.07 -33.02
CA GLY A 69 -7.13 -0.60 -34.40
C GLY A 69 -5.67 -0.45 -34.86
N GLY A 70 -4.72 -1.04 -34.13
CA GLY A 70 -3.28 -0.92 -34.40
C GLY A 70 -2.65 0.42 -34.07
N ARG A 71 -3.34 1.32 -33.32
CA ARG A 71 -2.85 2.67 -33.05
C ARG A 71 -3.02 3.13 -31.60
N ASN A 72 -4.12 2.77 -30.95
CA ASN A 72 -4.42 3.25 -29.61
C ASN A 72 -4.15 2.15 -28.59
N LEU A 73 -3.43 2.46 -27.51
CA LEU A 73 -3.32 1.53 -26.40
C LEU A 73 -4.66 1.39 -25.69
N ARG A 74 -4.95 0.16 -25.28
CA ARG A 74 -6.07 -0.19 -24.42
C ARG A 74 -5.66 -1.27 -23.43
N LEU A 75 -6.36 -1.34 -22.32
CA LEU A 75 -6.27 -2.48 -21.42
C LEU A 75 -7.05 -3.66 -22.00
N GLY A 76 -6.41 -4.82 -22.09
CA GLY A 76 -7.06 -6.06 -22.50
C GLY A 76 -8.02 -6.59 -21.42
N ALA A 77 -8.75 -7.65 -21.76
CA ALA A 77 -9.47 -8.42 -20.74
C ALA A 77 -8.47 -9.06 -19.75
N PRO A 78 -8.87 -9.29 -18.48
CA PRO A 78 -8.02 -9.98 -17.52
C PRO A 78 -7.68 -11.37 -18.05
N PHE A 79 -6.40 -11.75 -17.97
CA PHE A 79 -5.90 -13.02 -18.53
C PHE A 79 -5.55 -14.06 -17.45
N GLY A 80 -5.82 -13.75 -16.19
CA GLY A 80 -5.60 -14.64 -15.05
C GLY A 80 -5.42 -13.86 -13.77
N THR A 81 -5.02 -14.54 -12.71
CA THR A 81 -4.51 -13.92 -11.49
C THR A 81 -3.01 -13.73 -11.59
N VAL A 82 -2.49 -12.63 -11.09
CA VAL A 82 -1.03 -12.41 -10.99
C VAL A 82 -0.39 -13.51 -10.16
N GLU A 83 0.77 -14.01 -10.60
CA GLU A 83 1.42 -15.14 -9.93
C GLU A 83 2.06 -14.68 -8.62
N PHE A 84 1.68 -15.33 -7.52
CA PHE A 84 2.05 -14.92 -6.16
C PHE A 84 3.56 -14.91 -5.92
N THR A 85 4.26 -15.96 -6.34
CA THR A 85 5.70 -16.13 -6.07
C THR A 85 6.51 -15.07 -6.79
N TRP A 86 6.18 -14.82 -8.06
CA TRP A 86 6.74 -13.79 -8.90
C TRP A 86 6.46 -12.41 -8.31
N LEU A 87 5.20 -12.08 -8.01
CA LEU A 87 4.84 -10.77 -7.46
C LEU A 87 5.56 -10.50 -6.14
N ARG A 88 5.64 -11.51 -5.27
CA ARG A 88 6.34 -11.41 -3.99
C ARG A 88 7.82 -11.11 -4.18
N GLN A 89 8.46 -11.77 -5.15
CA GLN A 89 9.88 -11.57 -5.43
C GLN A 89 10.15 -10.24 -6.14
N ALA A 90 9.29 -9.84 -7.08
CA ALA A 90 9.35 -8.54 -7.74
C ALA A 90 9.23 -7.41 -6.71
N TRP A 91 8.23 -7.48 -5.83
CA TRP A 91 8.02 -6.49 -4.77
C TRP A 91 9.21 -6.41 -3.81
N LYS A 92 9.75 -7.55 -3.38
CA LYS A 92 10.96 -7.58 -2.55
C LYS A 92 12.16 -6.95 -3.26
N SER A 93 12.29 -7.16 -4.57
CA SER A 93 13.40 -6.65 -5.38
C SER A 93 13.29 -5.14 -5.56
N ALA A 94 12.10 -4.61 -5.86
CA ALA A 94 11.84 -3.17 -5.96
C ALA A 94 12.22 -2.44 -4.66
N ARG A 95 11.74 -2.96 -3.51
CA ARG A 95 12.06 -2.42 -2.18
C ARG A 95 13.55 -2.46 -1.82
N HIS A 96 14.30 -3.39 -2.40
CA HIS A 96 15.74 -3.48 -2.20
C HIS A 96 16.51 -2.53 -3.11
N ARG A 97 16.04 -2.33 -4.34
CA ARG A 97 16.65 -1.43 -5.33
C ARG A 97 16.50 0.04 -4.93
N GLU A 98 15.29 0.48 -4.57
CA GLU A 98 15.01 1.86 -4.17
C GLU A 98 14.37 1.95 -2.77
N PRO A 99 15.17 1.82 -1.70
CA PRO A 99 14.64 1.78 -0.34
C PRO A 99 14.08 3.12 0.16
N LYS A 100 14.48 4.23 -0.47
CA LYS A 100 14.00 5.58 -0.12
C LYS A 100 12.59 5.83 -0.60
N ASP A 101 12.18 5.13 -1.65
CA ASP A 101 10.83 5.20 -2.19
C ASP A 101 9.91 4.20 -1.48
N HIS A 102 10.49 3.21 -0.79
CA HIS A 102 9.78 2.16 -0.05
C HIS A 102 10.10 2.14 1.45
N ARG A 103 9.72 3.21 2.15
CA ARG A 103 10.08 3.44 3.56
C ARG A 103 9.14 2.76 4.55
N LEU A 104 7.97 2.31 4.11
CA LEU A 104 7.03 1.53 4.91
C LEU A 104 7.45 0.06 4.92
N LEU A 105 8.14 -0.36 5.98
CA LEU A 105 8.70 -1.70 6.09
C LEU A 105 7.71 -2.66 6.74
N ARG A 106 6.72 -3.07 5.94
CA ARG A 106 5.66 -4.01 6.34
C ARG A 106 6.12 -5.47 6.45
N PHE A 107 5.42 -6.23 7.26
CA PHE A 107 5.50 -7.69 7.32
C PHE A 107 5.19 -8.29 5.95
N TYR A 108 5.90 -9.36 5.60
CA TYR A 108 5.69 -10.02 4.32
C TYR A 108 4.40 -10.85 4.33
N PRO A 109 3.44 -10.56 3.44
CA PRO A 109 2.18 -11.29 3.40
C PRO A 109 2.37 -12.76 3.01
N ALA A 110 1.50 -13.63 3.54
CA ALA A 110 1.54 -15.07 3.30
C ALA A 110 0.66 -15.53 2.12
N THR A 111 -0.25 -14.68 1.65
CA THR A 111 -1.22 -14.97 0.59
C THR A 111 -1.16 -13.92 -0.51
N LEU A 112 -1.68 -14.26 -1.70
CA LEU A 112 -1.79 -13.32 -2.81
C LEU A 112 -2.65 -12.11 -2.45
N ASP A 113 -3.86 -12.34 -1.91
CA ASP A 113 -4.80 -11.27 -1.57
C ASP A 113 -4.19 -10.27 -0.59
N SER A 114 -3.49 -10.77 0.45
CA SER A 114 -2.82 -9.89 1.42
C SER A 114 -1.59 -9.19 0.83
N LEU A 115 -0.92 -9.79 -0.16
CA LEU A 115 0.18 -9.16 -0.88
C LEU A 115 -0.32 -8.02 -1.78
N VAL A 116 -1.36 -8.28 -2.58
CA VAL A 116 -1.97 -7.27 -3.45
C VAL A 116 -2.51 -6.12 -2.61
N ALA A 117 -3.29 -6.40 -1.57
CA ALA A 117 -3.78 -5.37 -0.65
C ALA A 117 -2.64 -4.55 -0.06
N GLY A 118 -1.59 -5.21 0.45
CA GLY A 118 -0.44 -4.54 1.03
C GLY A 118 0.32 -3.64 0.05
N ILE A 119 0.44 -4.04 -1.23
CA ILE A 119 1.07 -3.23 -2.28
C ILE A 119 0.22 -1.98 -2.55
N PHE A 120 -1.08 -2.15 -2.80
CA PHE A 120 -1.98 -1.02 -3.08
C PHE A 120 -2.00 0.00 -1.94
N GLU A 121 -2.09 -0.47 -0.71
CA GLU A 121 -2.04 0.39 0.47
C GLU A 121 -0.70 1.11 0.59
N THR A 122 0.41 0.39 0.47
CA THR A 122 1.76 0.98 0.58
C THR A 122 1.98 2.06 -0.47
N LEU A 123 1.69 1.77 -1.74
CA LEU A 123 1.84 2.74 -2.82
C LEU A 123 0.90 3.93 -2.65
N THR A 124 -0.34 3.70 -2.21
CA THR A 124 -1.28 4.79 -1.91
C THR A 124 -0.69 5.72 -0.84
N LEU A 125 -0.11 5.17 0.23
CA LEU A 125 0.45 5.94 1.33
C LEU A 125 1.74 6.69 0.96
N GLU A 126 2.60 6.06 0.16
CA GLU A 126 3.90 6.62 -0.25
C GLU A 126 3.72 7.71 -1.33
N LEU A 127 2.70 7.57 -2.19
CA LEU A 127 2.42 8.50 -3.30
C LEU A 127 1.36 9.56 -2.97
N ALA A 128 0.60 9.39 -1.87
CA ALA A 128 -0.41 10.36 -1.46
C ALA A 128 0.22 11.74 -1.20
N LYS A 129 0.05 12.64 -2.18
CA LYS A 129 0.32 14.08 -2.03
C LYS A 129 -0.82 14.78 -1.28
N GLU A 130 -2.01 14.18 -1.28
CA GLU A 130 -3.23 14.72 -0.70
C GLU A 130 -3.60 13.98 0.59
N ALA A 131 -4.40 14.64 1.42
CA ALA A 131 -4.88 14.09 2.67
C ALA A 131 -5.69 12.80 2.45
N SER A 132 -5.32 11.72 3.13
CA SER A 132 -6.17 10.53 3.20
C SER A 132 -7.44 10.83 4.00
N LYS A 133 -8.53 10.11 3.72
CA LYS A 133 -9.81 10.28 4.45
C LYS A 133 -9.67 10.02 5.95
N SER A 134 -8.77 9.11 6.32
CA SER A 134 -8.35 8.85 7.69
C SER A 134 -6.95 9.40 7.88
N PRO A 135 -6.67 10.19 8.93
CA PRO A 135 -5.33 10.70 9.18
C PRO A 135 -4.40 9.58 9.65
N TRP A 136 -3.09 9.82 9.49
CA TRP A 136 -2.06 9.14 10.25
C TRP A 136 -2.13 9.58 11.71
N VAL A 137 -1.84 8.65 12.62
CA VAL A 137 -1.73 8.95 14.06
C VAL A 137 -0.27 8.81 14.46
N VAL A 138 0.29 9.84 15.08
CA VAL A 138 1.65 9.84 15.63
C VAL A 138 1.55 9.99 17.14
N GLU A 139 1.98 8.97 17.87
CA GLU A 139 2.01 8.97 19.32
C GLU A 139 3.45 9.14 19.82
N VAL A 140 3.69 10.18 20.60
CA VAL A 140 4.99 10.46 21.24
C VAL A 140 4.76 10.59 22.74
N GLU A 141 5.39 9.70 23.52
CA GLU A 141 5.29 9.72 25.00
C GLU A 141 3.85 9.75 25.54
N GLY A 142 2.92 9.11 24.82
CA GLY A 142 1.49 9.02 25.19
C GLY A 142 0.61 10.15 24.64
N GLU A 143 1.18 11.15 23.97
CA GLU A 143 0.43 12.20 23.29
C GLU A 143 0.23 11.86 21.80
N ALA A 144 -1.04 11.75 21.40
CA ALA A 144 -1.41 11.44 20.02
C ALA A 144 -1.69 12.69 19.20
N SER A 145 -1.00 12.82 18.07
CA SER A 145 -1.20 13.84 17.04
C SER A 145 -1.75 13.21 15.77
N HIS A 146 -2.60 13.93 15.04
CA HIS A 146 -3.21 13.45 13.79
C HIS A 146 -2.67 14.27 12.62
N VAL A 147 -2.07 13.62 11.63
CA VAL A 147 -1.49 14.27 10.45
C VAL A 147 -1.98 13.61 9.16
N GLN A 148 -1.92 14.30 8.03
CA GLN A 148 -2.65 13.90 6.83
C GLN A 148 -1.83 13.05 5.86
N THR A 149 -0.53 13.29 5.78
CA THR A 149 0.34 12.61 4.81
C THR A 149 1.58 12.03 5.48
N LEU A 150 2.21 11.05 4.83
CA LEU A 150 3.51 10.53 5.28
C LEU A 150 4.58 11.63 5.37
N LYS A 151 4.51 12.64 4.49
CA LYS A 151 5.38 13.81 4.54
C LYS A 151 5.17 14.66 5.80
N ASP A 152 3.92 14.80 6.24
CA ASP A 152 3.63 15.51 7.49
C ASP A 152 4.13 14.72 8.71
N VAL A 153 4.05 13.38 8.67
CA VAL A 153 4.69 12.51 9.66
C VAL A 153 6.21 12.75 9.67
N ASP A 154 6.86 12.76 8.50
CA ASP A 154 8.30 13.02 8.40
C ASP A 154 8.69 14.38 9.00
N LEU A 155 7.91 15.44 8.70
CA LEU A 155 8.11 16.79 9.23
C LEU A 155 7.90 16.85 10.74
N PHE A 156 6.91 16.13 11.26
CA PHE A 156 6.63 16.03 12.69
C PHE A 156 7.80 15.33 13.42
N LEU A 157 8.23 14.17 12.91
CA LEU A 157 9.30 13.37 13.50
C LEU A 157 10.71 13.93 13.26
N GLY A 158 10.87 14.83 12.29
CA GLY A 158 12.11 15.57 12.07
C GLY A 158 12.55 16.38 13.30
N LYS A 159 11.62 16.71 14.21
CA LYS A 159 11.86 17.48 15.44
C LYS A 159 11.95 16.62 16.70
N VAL A 160 11.76 15.30 16.56
CA VAL A 160 11.77 14.36 17.69
C VAL A 160 13.13 13.70 17.80
N ASP A 161 13.76 13.84 18.98
CA ASP A 161 15.09 13.30 19.26
C ASP A 161 15.06 11.78 19.49
N HIS A 162 14.02 11.27 20.15
CA HIS A 162 13.89 9.88 20.62
C HIS A 162 12.79 9.09 19.89
N LEU A 163 13.04 8.72 18.62
CA LEU A 163 12.08 7.97 17.80
C LEU A 163 11.74 6.58 18.36
N GLU A 164 12.61 5.99 19.18
CA GLU A 164 12.39 4.70 19.80
C GLU A 164 11.17 4.66 20.72
N ARG A 165 10.68 5.83 21.18
CA ARG A 165 9.46 5.96 21.99
C ARG A 165 8.22 6.31 21.18
N THR A 166 8.36 6.54 19.88
CA THR A 166 7.27 6.94 19.00
C THR A 166 6.56 5.74 18.41
N MET A 167 5.23 5.83 18.31
CA MET A 167 4.43 4.93 17.48
C MET A 167 3.75 5.72 16.37
N VAL A 168 3.71 5.18 15.17
CA VAL A 168 2.98 5.75 14.04
C VAL A 168 1.94 4.74 13.59
N VAL A 169 0.69 5.17 13.40
CA VAL A 169 -0.39 4.34 12.86
C VAL A 169 -0.81 4.92 11.51
N ASP A 170 -0.81 4.09 10.48
CA ASP A 170 -1.26 4.52 9.15
C ASP A 170 -2.80 4.51 9.02
N PRO A 171 -3.34 5.16 7.97
CA PRO A 171 -4.77 5.16 7.68
C PRO A 171 -5.43 3.79 7.52
N PHE A 172 -4.66 2.72 7.29
CA PHE A 172 -5.12 1.34 7.17
C PHE A 172 -5.01 0.56 8.49
N GLY A 173 -4.48 1.18 9.54
CA GLY A 173 -4.40 0.63 10.90
C GLY A 173 -3.11 -0.12 11.20
N HIS A 174 -2.09 -0.05 10.33
CA HIS A 174 -0.79 -0.65 10.61
C HIS A 174 0.01 0.20 11.58
N ASN A 175 0.69 -0.45 12.53
CA ASN A 175 1.52 0.20 13.54
C ASN A 175 2.99 0.13 13.14
N TYR A 176 3.70 1.23 13.30
CA TYR A 176 5.11 1.34 12.95
C TYR A 176 5.93 1.92 14.09
N ARG A 177 7.17 1.43 14.19
CA ARG A 177 8.25 2.07 14.94
C ARG A 177 9.13 2.84 13.94
N PRO A 178 9.16 4.18 13.98
CA PRO A 178 10.05 4.96 13.13
C PRO A 178 11.51 4.78 13.57
N THR A 179 12.43 4.74 12.61
CA THR A 179 13.88 4.62 12.83
C THR A 179 14.65 5.44 11.82
N ARG A 180 15.74 6.09 12.25
CA ARG A 180 16.71 6.76 11.35
C ARG A 180 17.76 5.81 10.79
N HIS A 181 17.89 4.63 11.38
CA HIS A 181 18.80 3.60 10.93
C HIS A 181 18.05 2.70 9.96
N ALA A 182 18.52 2.65 8.72
CA ALA A 182 18.08 1.60 7.82
C ALA A 182 18.46 0.25 8.46
N PRO A 183 17.56 -0.76 8.52
CA PRO A 183 17.94 -2.09 8.97
C PRO A 183 19.11 -2.60 8.14
N HIS A 184 19.92 -3.51 8.71
CA HIS A 184 21.19 -4.07 8.19
C HIS A 184 21.26 -4.46 6.69
N LEU A 185 20.15 -4.41 5.96
CA LEU A 185 20.01 -4.59 4.52
C LEU A 185 20.50 -3.41 3.67
N LEU A 186 20.67 -2.20 4.23
CA LEU A 186 20.78 -0.97 3.43
C LEU A 186 21.89 -0.01 3.92
N GLN A 187 23.12 -0.23 3.46
CA GLN A 187 24.20 0.75 3.58
C GLN A 187 24.16 1.69 2.35
N ALA A 188 23.30 2.71 2.35
CA ALA A 188 23.37 3.76 1.34
C ALA A 188 22.85 5.12 1.84
N ILE A 189 23.80 5.98 2.19
CA ILE A 189 23.90 7.43 1.96
C ILE A 189 22.57 8.18 1.73
N GLY A 190 22.16 8.91 2.78
CA GLY A 190 21.14 9.94 2.77
C GLY A 190 20.92 10.39 4.20
N ALA A 191 21.45 11.55 4.57
CA ALA A 191 21.35 12.03 5.94
C ALA A 191 19.85 12.16 6.31
N HIS A 192 19.41 11.47 7.37
CA HIS A 192 18.13 11.66 8.08
C HIS A 192 16.83 11.03 7.51
N ALA A 193 16.87 10.10 6.56
CA ALA A 193 15.64 9.40 6.14
C ALA A 193 15.06 8.56 7.30
N ILE A 194 13.75 8.69 7.54
CA ILE A 194 13.02 7.89 8.53
C ILE A 194 12.39 6.70 7.81
N PHE A 195 12.66 5.49 8.33
CA PHE A 195 12.01 4.25 7.93
C PHE A 195 10.97 3.87 8.98
N TYR A 196 9.88 3.24 8.55
CA TYR A 196 8.76 2.87 9.39
C TYR A 196 8.69 1.35 9.46
N VAL A 197 9.23 0.76 10.52
CA VAL A 197 9.24 -0.71 10.69
C VAL A 197 7.93 -1.14 11.30
N GLU A 198 7.17 -1.99 10.60
CA GLU A 198 5.92 -2.50 11.12
C GLU A 198 6.15 -3.31 12.39
N ILE A 199 5.31 -3.08 13.38
CA ILE A 199 5.32 -3.78 14.67
C ILE A 199 3.96 -4.41 14.92
N GLU A 200 3.96 -5.51 15.65
CA GLU A 200 2.70 -6.11 16.11
C GLU A 200 1.96 -5.09 17.00
N GLY A 201 0.67 -4.91 16.74
CA GLY A 201 -0.16 -4.06 17.58
C GLY A 201 -0.24 -4.65 18.99
N GLN A 202 0.06 -3.87 20.02
CA GLN A 202 -0.35 -4.25 21.36
C GLN A 202 -1.89 -4.26 21.40
N PRO A 203 -2.53 -5.31 21.93
CA PRO A 203 -3.97 -5.26 22.15
C PRO A 203 -4.26 -4.06 23.06
N ARG A 204 -5.08 -3.11 22.58
CA ARG A 204 -5.63 -2.05 23.43
C ARG A 204 -6.23 -2.75 24.65
N LYS A 205 -5.67 -2.50 25.83
CA LYS A 205 -6.30 -2.91 27.08
C LYS A 205 -7.69 -2.28 27.07
N PRO A 206 -8.79 -3.05 27.19
CA PRO A 206 -10.11 -2.45 27.23
C PRO A 206 -10.13 -1.47 28.41
N GLU A 207 -10.39 -0.20 28.12
CA GLU A 207 -10.71 0.79 29.13
C GLU A 207 -11.87 0.22 29.93
N THR A 208 -11.59 -0.12 31.19
CA THR A 208 -12.62 -0.64 32.08
C THR A 208 -13.57 0.54 32.32
N PRO A 209 -14.85 0.47 31.94
CA PRO A 209 -15.76 1.55 32.21
C PRO A 209 -15.80 1.74 33.73
N SER A 210 -15.51 2.97 34.17
CA SER A 210 -15.63 3.35 35.57
C SER A 210 -17.09 3.20 35.98
N SER A 211 -17.40 2.13 36.71
CA SER A 211 -18.68 1.99 37.39
C SER A 211 -18.81 3.12 38.41
N THR A 212 -19.82 3.97 38.21
CA THR A 212 -20.36 4.86 39.24
C THR A 212 -21.45 4.14 40.01
#